data_AF-A0A5E4LVL0-F1
#
_entry.id   AF-A0A5E4LVL0-F1
#
_cell.length_a   1.000
_cell.length_b   1.000
_cell.length_c   1.000
_cell.angle_alpha   90.00
_cell.angle_beta   90.00
_cell.angle_gamma   90.00
#
_symmetry.space_group_name_H-M   'P 1'
#
loop_
_entity.id
_entity.type
_entity.pdbx_description
1 polymer ?
#
loop_
_entity_poly.entity_id
_entity_poly.type
_entity_poly.pdbx_seq_one_letter_code
_entity_poly.pdbx_strand_id
1 'polypeptide(L)'
;MVTKEEIQKVMDWCEKTKKERNRLYVIERNPFRDEIDWMRRFILIEIDRPKESASKNNLVYDSLLKQLWQHMNGDWRKIEPDIRIG
;
A
#
# COMPACT_ATOMS: atom_id res chain seq x y z
N MET A 1 -12.28 -1.55 -8.86
CA MET A 1 -12.82 -0.48 -8.01
C MET A 1 -12.08 -0.55 -6.69
N VAL A 2 -11.63 0.57 -6.15
CA VAL A 2 -10.96 0.62 -4.85
C VAL A 2 -11.99 0.99 -3.78
N THR A 3 -12.22 0.11 -2.80
CA THR A 3 -13.15 0.41 -1.69
C THR A 3 -12.41 0.89 -0.44
N LYS A 4 -13.14 1.58 0.44
CA LYS A 4 -12.57 2.04 1.72
C LYS A 4 -12.21 0.86 2.61
N GLU A 5 -13.03 -0.19 2.60
CA GLU A 5 -12.87 -1.41 3.38
C GLU A 5 -11.60 -2.17 2.97
N GLU A 6 -11.34 -2.27 1.66
CA GLU A 6 -10.11 -2.88 1.14
C GLU A 6 -8.87 -2.09 1.53
N ILE A 7 -8.91 -0.75 1.38
CA ILE A 7 -7.81 0.12 1.82
C ILE A 7 -7.52 -0.11 3.30
N GLN A 8 -8.55 -0.08 4.15
CA GLN A 8 -8.40 -0.27 5.59
C GLN A 8 -7.80 -1.65 5.91
N LYS A 9 -8.28 -2.70 5.26
CA LYS A 9 -7.75 -4.06 5.43
C LYS A 9 -6.26 -4.15 5.12
N VAL A 10 -5.81 -3.52 4.03
CA VAL A 10 -4.38 -3.49 3.66
C VAL A 10 -3.57 -2.71 4.70
N MET A 11 -4.08 -1.56 5.16
CA MET A 11 -3.41 -0.73 6.17
C MET A 11 -3.26 -1.44 7.51
N ASP A 12 -4.32 -2.11 7.98
CA ASP A 12 -4.30 -2.86 9.25
C ASP A 12 -3.26 -3.98 9.22
N TRP A 13 -3.15 -4.68 8.08
CA TRP A 13 -2.12 -5.68 7.89
C TRP A 13 -0.71 -5.08 7.90
N CYS A 14 -0.51 -3.91 7.28
CA CYS A 14 0.79 -3.23 7.29
C CYS A 14 1.20 -2.80 8.71
N GLU A 15 0.28 -2.23 9.48
CA GLU A 15 0.50 -1.85 10.89
C GLU A 15 0.89 -3.04 11.76
N LYS A 16 0.15 -4.15 11.62
CA LYS A 16 0.47 -5.40 12.31
C LYS A 16 1.86 -5.90 11.91
N THR A 17 2.12 -5.98 10.61
CA THR A 17 3.39 -6.49 10.06
C THR A 17 4.58 -5.65 10.52
N LYS A 18 4.46 -4.32 10.52
CA LYS A 18 5.52 -3.43 11.01
C LYS A 18 5.86 -3.69 12.48
N LYS A 19 4.83 -3.81 13.33
CA LYS A 19 4.99 -4.11 14.77
C LYS A 19 5.67 -5.45 14.99
N GLU A 20 5.28 -6.49 14.24
CA GLU A 20 5.85 -7.83 14.36
C GLU A 20 7.31 -7.90 13.89
N ARG A 21 7.65 -7.19 12.81
CA ARG A 21 9.01 -7.20 12.26
C ARG A 21 9.98 -6.33 13.05
N ASN A 22 9.49 -5.27 13.70
CA ASN A 22 10.29 -4.33 14.50
C ASN A 22 11.52 -3.78 13.76
N ARG A 23 11.31 -3.30 12.52
CA ARG A 23 12.35 -2.71 11.66
C ARG A 23 11.96 -1.30 11.24
N LEU A 24 12.97 -0.51 10.83
CA LEU A 24 12.77 0.83 10.31
C LEU A 24 11.86 0.84 9.07
N TYR A 25 12.14 -0.08 8.13
CA TYR A 25 11.32 -0.34 6.96
C TYR A 25 11.10 -1.85 6.83
N VAL A 26 10.00 -2.24 6.19
CA VAL A 26 9.65 -3.64 5.97
C VAL A 26 9.24 -3.82 4.51
N ILE A 27 9.69 -4.90 3.87
CA ILE A 27 9.32 -5.24 2.50
C ILE A 27 8.81 -6.67 2.52
N GLU A 28 7.56 -6.85 2.09
CA GLU A 28 6.89 -8.14 2.15
C GLU A 28 6.17 -8.43 0.83
N ARG A 29 5.97 -9.72 0.55
CA ARG A 29 5.14 -10.13 -0.58
C ARG A 29 3.71 -9.66 -0.36
N ASN A 30 3.06 -9.16 -1.41
CA ASN A 30 1.67 -8.72 -1.33
C ASN A 30 0.74 -9.92 -1.05
N PRO A 31 0.14 -10.04 0.15
CA PRO A 31 -0.73 -11.17 0.48
C PRO A 31 -2.15 -11.01 -0.13
N PHE A 32 -2.48 -9.83 -0.65
CA PHE A 32 -3.81 -9.50 -1.17
C PHE A 32 -3.91 -9.64 -2.68
N ARG A 33 -2.83 -10.09 -3.34
CA ARG A 33 -2.73 -10.13 -4.80
C ARG A 33 -3.88 -10.88 -5.44
N ASP A 34 -4.31 -12.00 -4.86
CA ASP A 34 -5.35 -12.84 -5.45
C ASP A 34 -6.76 -12.50 -4.92
N GLU A 35 -6.85 -11.74 -3.83
CA GLU A 35 -8.10 -11.41 -3.14
C GLU A 35 -8.66 -10.03 -3.54
N ILE A 36 -7.80 -9.04 -3.73
CA ILE A 36 -8.19 -7.64 -3.97
C ILE A 36 -7.76 -7.23 -5.38
N ASP A 37 -8.73 -6.94 -6.25
CA ASP A 37 -8.48 -6.74 -7.69
C ASP A 37 -7.43 -5.64 -7.98
N TRP A 38 -7.53 -4.49 -7.32
CA TRP A 38 -6.60 -3.37 -7.55
C TRP A 38 -5.19 -3.65 -6.99
N MET A 39 -5.05 -4.65 -6.11
CA MET A 39 -3.77 -5.06 -5.54
C MET A 39 -2.98 -5.99 -6.45
N ARG A 40 -3.62 -6.62 -7.45
CA ARG A 40 -2.99 -7.60 -8.38
C ARG A 40 -1.70 -7.12 -9.03
N ARG A 41 -1.61 -5.81 -9.30
CA ARG A 41 -0.46 -5.17 -9.95
C ARG A 41 0.77 -5.06 -9.04
N PHE A 42 0.59 -5.04 -7.72
CA PHE A 42 1.69 -4.85 -6.78
C PHE A 42 2.26 -6.20 -6.37
N ILE A 43 3.55 -6.39 -6.63
CA ILE A 43 4.25 -7.64 -6.27
C ILE A 43 4.59 -7.64 -4.78
N LEU A 44 5.08 -6.50 -4.29
CA LEU A 44 5.46 -6.30 -2.90
C LEU A 44 4.70 -5.11 -2.29
N ILE A 45 4.66 -5.10 -0.97
CA ILE A 45 4.26 -3.96 -0.14
C ILE A 45 5.50 -3.50 0.63
N GLU A 46 5.84 -2.23 0.50
CA GLU A 46 6.99 -1.59 1.13
C GLU A 46 6.49 -0.62 2.23
N ILE A 47 6.68 -1.01 3.49
CA ILE A 47 6.23 -0.27 4.67
C ILE A 47 7.34 0.66 5.14
N ASP A 48 7.04 1.96 5.20
CA ASP A 48 7.90 3.08 5.58
C ASP A 48 9.22 3.18 4.82
N ARG A 49 9.30 2.53 3.66
CA ARG A 49 10.41 2.77 2.77
C ARG A 49 10.27 4.16 2.15
N PRO A 50 11.33 5.00 2.17
CA PRO A 50 11.29 6.30 1.52
C PRO A 50 10.89 6.18 0.05
N LYS A 51 10.00 7.06 -0.40
CA LYS A 51 9.43 7.06 -1.77
C LYS A 51 10.50 7.20 -2.86
N GLU A 52 11.63 7.83 -2.53
CA GLU A 52 12.80 8.00 -3.39
C GLU A 52 13.56 6.68 -3.60
N SER A 53 13.46 5.76 -2.63
CA SER A 53 14.14 4.47 -2.63
C SER A 53 13.21 3.28 -2.90
N ALA A 54 11.89 3.49 -2.85
CA ALA A 54 10.89 2.47 -3.09
C ALA A 54 10.76 2.14 -4.59
N SER A 55 10.37 0.91 -4.88
CA SER A 55 10.11 0.51 -6.26
C SER A 55 8.83 1.16 -6.78
N LYS A 56 8.90 1.71 -7.99
CA LYS A 56 7.74 2.27 -8.70
C LYS A 56 6.67 1.22 -9.04
N ASN A 57 6.99 -0.08 -8.94
CA ASN A 57 6.07 -1.19 -9.22
C ASN A 57 5.39 -1.76 -7.96
N ASN A 58 5.74 -1.26 -6.78
CA ASN A 58 5.23 -1.75 -5.51
C ASN A 58 4.27 -0.76 -4.86
N LEU A 59 3.51 -1.26 -3.89
CA LEU A 59 2.70 -0.42 -3.01
C LEU A 59 3.56 0.09 -1.87
N VAL A 60 3.45 1.36 -1.52
CA VAL A 60 4.13 1.93 -0.35
C VAL A 60 3.10 2.24 0.72
N TYR A 61 3.35 1.78 1.95
CA TYR A 61 2.56 2.16 3.11
C TYR A 61 3.38 3.12 3.99
N ASP A 62 2.80 4.26 4.33
CA ASP A 62 3.34 5.24 5.27
C ASP A 62 2.57 5.14 6.59
N SER A 63 3.23 4.63 7.63
CA SER A 63 2.63 4.44 8.95
C SER A 63 2.45 5.73 9.75
N LEU A 64 3.21 6.79 9.43
CA LEU A 64 3.08 8.09 10.09
C LEU A 64 1.80 8.77 9.62
N LEU A 65 1.58 8.81 8.31
CA LEU A 65 0.39 9.40 7.70
C LEU A 65 -0.81 8.44 7.67
N LYS A 66 -0.55 7.14 7.88
CA LYS A 66 -1.52 6.05 7.70
C LYS A 66 -2.13 6.09 6.30
N GLN A 67 -1.28 6.04 5.29
CA GLN A 67 -1.68 6.17 3.89
C GLN A 67 -0.96 5.16 3.00
N LEU A 68 -1.68 4.66 2.01
CA LEU A 68 -1.13 3.85 0.93
C LEU A 68 -0.83 4.73 -0.28
N TRP A 69 0.30 4.49 -0.91
CA TRP A 69 0.83 5.25 -2.02
C TRP A 69 1.19 4.32 -3.16
N GLN A 70 0.87 4.75 -4.37
CA GLN A 70 1.30 4.10 -5.61
C GLN A 70 2.02 5.11 -6.48
N HIS A 71 3.02 4.64 -7.21
CA HIS A 71 3.61 5.47 -8.26
C HIS A 71 2.77 5.33 -9.53
N MET A 72 2.33 6.46 -10.09
CA MET A 72 1.53 6.52 -11.31
C MET A 72 1.83 7.81 -12.07
N ASN A 73 2.12 7.69 -13.37
CA ASN A 73 2.41 8.82 -14.25
C ASN A 73 3.55 9.74 -13.78
N GLY A 74 4.62 9.13 -13.23
CA GLY A 74 5.81 9.85 -12.79
C GLY A 74 5.73 10.47 -11.39
N ASP A 75 4.61 10.27 -10.68
CA ASP A 75 4.40 10.83 -9.34
C ASP A 75 3.82 9.80 -8.36
N TRP A 76 4.00 10.04 -7.07
CA TRP A 76 3.42 9.26 -5.99
C TRP A 76 2.02 9.77 -5.67
N ARG A 77 1.02 8.94 -5.91
CA ARG A 77 -0.38 9.24 -5.61
C ARG A 77 -0.87 8.39 -4.46
N LYS A 78 -1.59 9.03 -3.55
CA LYS A 78 -2.33 8.35 -2.50
C LYS A 78 -3.40 7.46 -3.13
N ILE A 79 -3.57 6.26 -2.60
CA ILE A 79 -4.70 5.38 -2.92
C ILE A 79 -5.92 5.95 -2.17
N GLU A 80 -6.96 6.28 -2.92
CA GLU A 80 -8.22 6.79 -2.38
C GLU A 80 -9.37 5.90 -2.87
N PRO A 81 -10.47 5.78 -2.09
CA PRO A 81 -11.63 5.04 -2.54
C PRO A 81 -12.25 5.70 -3.76
N ASP A 82 -12.77 4.88 -4.69
CA ASP A 82 -13.45 5.40 -5.87
C ASP A 82 -14.73 6.15 -5.46
N ILE A 83 -14.82 7.43 -5.81
CA ILE A 83 -16.03 8.23 -5.58
C ILE A 83 -17.02 7.89 -6.70
N ARG A 84 -18.16 7.29 -6.36
CA ARG A 84 -19.30 7.21 -7.30
C ARG A 84 -19.88 8.61 -7.46
N ILE A 85 -19.65 9.24 -8.62
CA ILE A 85 -20.56 10.29 -9.09
C ILE A 85 -21.76 9.53 -9.67
N GLY A 86 -22.86 9.53 -8.92
CA GLY A 86 -24.14 8.99 -9.36
C GLY A 86 -24.78 9.85 -10.44
#